data_AF-A0A383WGD0-F1
#
_entry.id   AF-A0A383WGD0-F1
#
_cell.length_a   1.000
_cell.length_b   1.000
_cell.length_c   1.000
_cell.angle_alpha   90.00
_cell.angle_beta   90.00
_cell.angle_gamma   90.00
#
_symmetry.space_group_name_H-M   'P 1'
#
loop_
_entity.id
_entity.type
_entity.pdbx_description
1 polymer ?
#
loop_
_entity_poly.entity_id
_entity_poly.type
_entity_poly.pdbx_seq_one_letter_code
_entity_poly.pdbx_strand_id
1 'polypeptide(L)'
;MAQTVFTIGHSTRTLPELVGALQEHGVKLLVDVRTIPKSGTNPQFNRERLSEQLPGLGLQYMWLGQQLGGLRKRDMASEQNAGWDNASFRGYADYMQSQGFLDGLQLLLQAAEAQGPAAYMCAEMMYFSCHRSLISDALLVRGWQVAHITAAGKPSIAHKLTRFAKVQGHAITYPAYDHQPRTKRRRSAKGIVTAAAPAAAAAATPAPAHAGATAHEAEVSGKGRQRSRAAAAGKTTDGKRQLSEAAGAAVPPAGGKQLKVDAMLTRARAKQLLQQHH
;
A
#
# COMPACT_ATOMS: atom_id res chain seq x y z
N MET A 1 -27.68 -8.97 5.49
CA MET A 1 -26.82 -9.28 4.31
C MET A 1 -25.42 -9.61 4.82
N ALA A 2 -24.59 -10.34 4.06
CA ALA A 2 -23.21 -10.60 4.45
C ALA A 2 -22.38 -9.31 4.33
N GLN A 3 -21.71 -8.90 5.41
CA GLN A 3 -20.93 -7.66 5.47
C GLN A 3 -19.69 -7.75 4.56
N THR A 4 -19.28 -6.62 3.96
CA THR A 4 -18.16 -6.56 3.00
C THR A 4 -16.96 -5.81 3.59
N VAL A 5 -15.78 -6.44 3.55
CA VAL A 5 -14.49 -5.75 3.76
C VAL A 5 -13.79 -5.56 2.41
N PHE A 6 -13.27 -4.37 2.17
CA PHE A 6 -12.50 -4.08 0.97
C PHE A 6 -11.01 -4.41 1.15
N THR A 7 -10.27 -4.50 0.04
CA THR A 7 -8.81 -4.62 0.07
C THR A 7 -8.21 -3.68 -0.96
N ILE A 8 -7.16 -2.96 -0.62
CA ILE A 8 -6.38 -2.14 -1.56
C ILE A 8 -4.88 -2.46 -1.42
N GLY A 9 -4.08 -2.16 -2.44
CA GLY A 9 -2.62 -2.26 -2.36
C GLY A 9 -2.03 -0.97 -2.87
N HIS A 10 -1.24 -0.26 -2.07
CA HIS A 10 -0.90 1.14 -2.39
C HIS A 10 -0.06 1.26 -3.66
N SER A 11 0.86 0.31 -3.90
CA SER A 11 1.80 0.34 -5.03
C SER A 11 2.53 1.70 -5.08
N THR A 12 2.70 2.27 -6.27
CA THR A 12 3.31 3.59 -6.51
C THR A 12 2.27 4.71 -6.69
N ARG A 13 1.05 4.56 -6.14
CA ARG A 13 0.03 5.63 -6.22
C ARG A 13 0.44 6.86 -5.43
N THR A 14 -0.12 8.00 -5.82
CA THR A 14 -0.22 9.19 -4.98
C THR A 14 -1.24 8.96 -3.84
N LEU A 15 -1.19 9.79 -2.79
CA LEU A 15 -2.20 9.72 -1.73
C LEU A 15 -3.64 10.04 -2.23
N PRO A 16 -3.87 11.07 -3.08
CA PRO A 16 -5.20 11.34 -3.63
C PRO A 16 -5.80 10.16 -4.42
N GLU A 17 -5.01 9.44 -5.23
CA GLU A 17 -5.51 8.25 -5.95
C GLU A 17 -5.91 7.11 -5.00
N LEU A 18 -5.20 6.94 -3.88
CA LEU A 18 -5.59 5.97 -2.85
C LEU A 18 -6.90 6.41 -2.17
N VAL A 19 -6.98 7.68 -1.76
CA VAL A 19 -8.13 8.22 -1.03
C VAL A 19 -9.39 8.25 -1.90
N GLY A 20 -9.30 8.68 -3.16
CA GLY A 20 -10.43 8.67 -4.08
C GLY A 20 -11.00 7.26 -4.29
N ALA A 21 -10.14 6.28 -4.60
CA ALA A 21 -10.56 4.89 -4.78
C ALA A 21 -11.17 4.26 -3.50
N LEU A 22 -10.76 4.72 -2.31
CA LEU A 22 -11.39 4.33 -1.04
C LEU A 22 -12.76 5.00 -0.85
N GLN A 23 -12.86 6.30 -1.12
CA GLN A 23 -14.09 7.09 -0.97
C GLN A 23 -15.19 6.67 -1.96
N GLU A 24 -14.85 6.32 -3.20
CA GLU A 24 -15.77 5.77 -4.22
C GLU A 24 -16.45 4.48 -3.75
N HIS A 25 -15.73 3.63 -3.00
CA HIS A 25 -16.27 2.42 -2.37
C HIS A 25 -16.86 2.67 -0.97
N GLY A 26 -17.05 3.94 -0.59
CA GLY A 26 -17.66 4.33 0.68
C GLY A 26 -16.83 4.05 1.92
N VAL A 27 -15.56 3.65 1.78
CA VAL A 27 -14.68 3.23 2.89
C VAL A 27 -14.51 4.37 3.90
N LYS A 28 -14.58 4.01 5.18
CA LYS A 28 -14.40 4.90 6.34
C LYS A 28 -13.18 4.56 7.18
N LEU A 29 -12.64 3.35 7.08
CA LEU A 29 -11.46 2.89 7.80
C LEU A 29 -10.44 2.22 6.86
N LEU A 30 -9.19 2.70 6.89
CA LEU A 30 -8.05 2.02 6.27
C LEU A 30 -7.24 1.26 7.33
N VAL A 31 -7.14 -0.05 7.18
CA VAL A 31 -6.38 -0.93 8.07
C VAL A 31 -5.07 -1.36 7.40
N ASP A 32 -3.95 -0.80 7.84
CA ASP A 32 -2.64 -1.16 7.31
C ASP A 32 -2.13 -2.47 7.91
N VAL A 33 -1.96 -3.49 7.05
CA VAL A 33 -1.45 -4.82 7.42
C VAL A 33 0.01 -5.03 7.04
N ARG A 34 0.74 -3.98 6.64
CA ARG A 34 2.20 -4.07 6.39
C ARG A 34 2.96 -4.22 7.71
N THR A 35 3.79 -5.26 7.83
CA THR A 35 4.65 -5.47 9.02
C THR A 35 5.60 -4.30 9.27
N ILE A 36 6.15 -3.72 8.20
CA ILE A 36 7.02 -2.54 8.25
C ILE A 36 6.37 -1.47 7.37
N PRO A 37 5.52 -0.59 7.94
CA PRO A 37 4.79 0.43 7.20
C PRO A 37 5.64 1.68 6.93
N LYS A 38 6.85 1.49 6.40
CA LYS A 38 7.84 2.53 6.14
C LYS A 38 8.57 2.29 4.82
N SER A 39 8.68 3.31 3.98
CA SER A 39 9.35 3.30 2.69
C SER A 39 10.09 4.62 2.44
N GLY A 40 11.28 4.55 1.83
CA GLY A 40 11.96 5.73 1.27
C GLY A 40 11.43 6.12 -0.10
N THR A 41 10.96 5.14 -0.90
CA THR A 41 10.42 5.35 -2.25
C THR A 41 8.98 5.84 -2.24
N ASN A 42 8.18 5.40 -1.26
CA ASN A 42 6.77 5.80 -1.11
C ASN A 42 6.49 6.39 0.28
N PRO A 43 7.14 7.51 0.67
CA PRO A 43 7.04 8.08 2.02
C PRO A 43 5.65 8.63 2.36
N GLN A 44 4.81 8.92 1.35
CA GLN A 44 3.40 9.27 1.52
C GLN A 44 2.57 8.16 2.16
N PHE A 45 3.03 6.90 2.07
CA PHE A 45 2.41 5.75 2.72
C PHE A 45 3.19 5.30 3.98
N ASN A 46 4.01 6.15 4.59
CA ASN A 46 4.56 5.84 5.92
C ASN A 46 3.44 5.93 6.97
N ARG A 47 3.42 5.02 7.94
CA ARG A 47 2.39 4.95 9.00
C ARG A 47 2.12 6.30 9.65
N GLU A 48 3.18 7.03 9.98
CA GLU A 48 3.11 8.32 10.66
C GLU A 48 2.40 9.38 9.79
N ARG A 49 2.61 9.37 8.47
CA ARG A 49 1.88 10.23 7.52
C ARG A 49 0.44 9.81 7.34
N LEU A 50 0.14 8.51 7.30
CA LEU A 50 -1.22 8.01 7.15
C LEU A 50 -2.08 8.31 8.40
N SER A 51 -1.52 8.13 9.60
CA SER A 51 -2.17 8.54 10.86
C SER A 51 -2.45 10.05 10.93
N GLU A 52 -1.53 10.87 10.42
CA GLU A 52 -1.64 12.34 10.38
C GLU A 52 -2.70 12.81 9.36
N GLN A 53 -2.64 12.29 8.13
CA GLN A 53 -3.32 12.91 6.98
C GLN A 53 -4.72 12.34 6.70
N LEU A 54 -4.94 11.03 6.89
CA LEU A 54 -6.22 10.40 6.56
C LEU A 54 -7.41 10.94 7.37
N PRO A 55 -7.30 11.26 8.69
CA PRO A 55 -8.42 11.79 9.47
C PRO A 55 -8.98 13.12 8.94
N GLY A 56 -8.14 13.96 8.31
CA GLY A 56 -8.56 15.19 7.64
C GLY A 56 -9.23 14.95 6.28
N LEU A 57 -9.00 13.78 5.67
CA LEU A 57 -9.60 13.33 4.40
C LEU A 57 -10.82 12.42 4.62
N GLY A 58 -11.42 12.45 5.83
CA GLY A 58 -12.60 11.68 6.19
C GLY A 58 -12.37 10.17 6.42
N LEU A 59 -11.12 9.71 6.38
CA LEU A 59 -10.75 8.31 6.58
C LEU A 59 -10.14 8.09 7.96
N GLN A 60 -10.59 7.07 8.68
CA GLN A 60 -9.90 6.57 9.87
C GLN A 60 -8.73 5.68 9.44
N TYR A 61 -7.73 5.57 10.32
CA TYR A 61 -6.54 4.76 10.09
C TYR A 61 -6.29 3.86 11.30
N MET A 62 -5.92 2.61 11.03
CA MET A 62 -5.52 1.63 12.04
C MET A 62 -4.35 0.81 11.48
N TRP A 63 -3.40 0.43 12.33
CA TRP A 63 -2.30 -0.45 11.93
C TRP A 63 -2.41 -1.80 12.67
N LEU A 64 -2.50 -2.89 11.90
CA LEU A 64 -2.52 -4.28 12.39
C LEU A 64 -1.34 -5.10 11.84
N GLY A 65 -0.27 -4.43 11.38
CA GLY A 65 0.93 -5.10 10.85
C GLY A 65 1.71 -5.96 11.85
N GLN A 66 1.45 -5.83 13.16
CA GLN A 66 1.97 -6.77 14.15
C GLN A 66 1.28 -8.14 14.05
N GLN A 67 -0.05 -8.15 13.90
CA GLN A 67 -0.88 -9.36 13.84
C GLN A 67 -1.00 -9.90 12.40
N LEU A 68 -1.52 -9.10 11.47
CA LEU A 68 -1.80 -9.50 10.09
C LEU A 68 -0.60 -9.34 9.14
N GLY A 69 0.55 -8.94 9.68
CA GLY A 69 1.78 -8.63 8.95
C GLY A 69 2.32 -9.73 8.05
N GLY A 70 2.42 -9.45 6.74
CA GLY A 70 2.92 -10.37 5.71
C GLY A 70 4.33 -10.97 5.92
N LEU A 71 5.20 -10.36 6.73
CA LEU A 71 6.52 -10.92 7.03
C LEU A 71 6.40 -12.03 8.09
N ARG A 72 6.28 -13.27 7.62
CA ARG A 72 6.22 -14.50 8.41
C ARG A 72 7.25 -15.51 7.90
N LYS A 73 7.85 -16.27 8.82
CA LYS A 73 8.74 -17.39 8.50
C LYS A 73 7.90 -18.66 8.36
N ARG A 74 8.28 -19.54 7.42
CA ARG A 74 7.72 -20.90 7.33
C ARG A 74 8.09 -21.70 8.57
N ASP A 75 7.15 -22.49 9.07
CA ASP A 75 7.48 -23.58 10.00
C ASP A 75 7.98 -24.79 9.19
N MET A 76 9.16 -25.29 9.54
CA MET A 76 9.76 -26.46 8.87
C MET A 76 9.11 -27.78 9.30
N ALA A 77 8.40 -27.81 10.44
CA ALA A 77 7.60 -28.95 10.88
C ALA A 77 6.19 -28.98 10.25
N SER A 78 5.72 -27.86 9.67
CA SER A 78 4.41 -27.77 9.02
C SER A 78 4.46 -28.21 7.56
N GLU A 79 3.72 -29.27 7.24
CA GLU A 79 3.32 -29.62 5.85
C GLU A 79 1.82 -29.41 5.61
N GLN A 80 1.07 -28.82 6.55
CA GLN A 80 -0.36 -28.52 6.40
C GLN A 80 -0.64 -27.57 5.23
N ASN A 81 0.35 -26.74 4.87
CA ASN A 81 0.26 -25.71 3.84
C ASN A 81 1.13 -26.02 2.61
N ALA A 82 1.38 -27.32 2.36
CA ALA A 82 2.30 -27.80 1.34
C ALA A 82 1.95 -27.45 -0.12
N GLY A 83 0.73 -26.97 -0.40
CA GLY A 83 0.31 -26.49 -1.72
C GLY A 83 0.87 -25.12 -2.12
N TRP A 84 1.53 -24.40 -1.20
CA TRP A 84 2.26 -23.17 -1.52
C TRP A 84 3.73 -23.48 -1.83
N ASP A 85 4.14 -23.34 -3.10
CA ASP A 85 5.55 -23.41 -3.53
C ASP A 85 6.39 -22.25 -2.97
N ASN A 86 5.77 -21.06 -2.84
CA ASN A 86 6.44 -19.88 -2.32
C ASN A 86 6.54 -19.94 -0.78
N ALA A 87 7.76 -19.94 -0.26
CA ALA A 87 8.03 -20.07 1.17
C ALA A 87 7.40 -18.97 2.04
N SER A 88 7.26 -17.73 1.53
CA SER A 88 6.60 -16.63 2.26
C SER A 88 5.08 -16.81 2.32
N PHE A 89 4.47 -17.32 1.26
CA PHE A 89 3.04 -17.71 1.27
C PHE A 89 2.80 -18.88 2.21
N ARG A 90 3.64 -19.92 2.16
CA ARG A 90 3.56 -21.07 3.07
C ARG A 90 3.68 -20.64 4.53
N GLY A 91 4.69 -19.82 4.87
CA GLY A 91 4.88 -19.31 6.23
C GLY A 91 3.82 -18.32 6.70
N TYR A 92 3.16 -17.60 5.80
CA TYR A 92 1.95 -16.86 6.18
C TYR A 92 0.79 -17.82 6.49
N ALA A 93 0.58 -18.86 5.68
CA ALA A 93 -0.45 -19.87 5.89
C ALA A 93 -0.23 -20.72 7.17
N ASP A 94 1.02 -21.00 7.53
CA ASP A 94 1.37 -21.60 8.83
C ASP A 94 1.00 -20.65 9.97
N TYR A 95 1.38 -19.37 9.85
CA TYR A 95 1.05 -18.34 10.83
C TYR A 95 -0.46 -18.09 11.00
N MET A 96 -1.30 -18.35 9.98
CA MET A 96 -2.76 -18.23 10.07
C MET A 96 -3.39 -19.15 11.14
N GLN A 97 -2.70 -20.22 11.55
CA GLN A 97 -3.18 -21.11 12.61
C GLN A 97 -2.87 -20.57 14.02
N SER A 98 -2.11 -19.48 14.13
CA SER A 98 -1.70 -18.90 15.42
C SER A 98 -2.76 -17.97 16.01
N GLN A 99 -2.84 -17.92 17.34
CA GLN A 99 -3.73 -17.01 18.06
C GLN A 99 -3.53 -15.54 17.63
N GLY A 100 -2.28 -15.11 17.42
CA GLY A 100 -1.98 -13.74 16.99
C GLY A 100 -2.56 -13.35 15.62
N PHE A 101 -2.76 -14.32 14.71
CA PHE A 101 -3.50 -14.08 13.47
C PHE A 101 -5.01 -13.96 13.74
N LEU A 102 -5.56 -14.88 14.55
CA LEU A 102 -6.98 -14.89 14.91
C LEU A 102 -7.40 -13.61 15.63
N ASP A 103 -6.58 -13.12 16.56
CA ASP A 103 -6.76 -11.85 17.27
C ASP A 103 -6.79 -10.67 16.29
N GLY A 104 -5.81 -10.61 15.37
CA GLY A 104 -5.76 -9.57 14.34
C GLY A 104 -6.96 -9.58 13.40
N LEU A 105 -7.45 -10.77 13.06
CA LEU A 105 -8.62 -10.95 12.21
C LEU A 105 -9.90 -10.52 12.95
N GLN A 106 -10.03 -10.87 14.23
CA GLN A 106 -11.14 -10.43 15.07
C GLN A 106 -11.15 -8.91 15.25
N LEU A 107 -9.98 -8.29 15.46
CA LEU A 107 -9.84 -6.83 15.55
C LEU A 107 -10.21 -6.11 14.24
N LEU A 108 -9.81 -6.66 13.08
CA LEU A 108 -10.22 -6.14 11.77
C LEU A 108 -11.75 -6.19 11.59
N LEU A 109 -12.38 -7.31 11.96
CA LEU A 109 -13.84 -7.47 11.85
C LEU A 109 -14.59 -6.52 12.79
N GLN A 110 -14.23 -6.47 14.07
CA GLN A 110 -14.82 -5.56 15.04
C GLN A 110 -14.67 -4.08 14.62
N ALA A 111 -13.52 -3.71 14.04
CA ALA A 111 -13.29 -2.35 13.55
C ALA A 111 -14.15 -2.01 12.33
N ALA A 112 -14.39 -2.97 11.42
CA ALA A 112 -15.32 -2.81 10.30
C ALA A 112 -16.80 -2.71 10.75
N GLU A 113 -17.19 -3.44 11.81
CA GLU A 113 -18.51 -3.30 12.43
C GLU A 113 -18.69 -1.95 13.12
N ALA A 114 -17.68 -1.49 13.87
CA ALA A 114 -17.77 -0.29 14.70
C ALA A 114 -17.53 1.05 13.96
N GLN A 115 -16.75 1.05 12.88
CA GLN A 115 -16.38 2.27 12.12
C GLN A 115 -17.06 2.35 10.74
N GLY A 116 -17.81 1.32 10.35
CA GLY A 116 -18.36 1.19 8.99
C GLY A 116 -17.36 0.61 7.98
N PRO A 117 -17.67 0.65 6.68
CA PRO A 117 -16.93 -0.06 5.63
C PRO A 117 -15.42 0.15 5.72
N ALA A 118 -14.67 -0.95 5.90
CA ALA A 118 -13.23 -0.93 6.06
C ALA A 118 -12.52 -1.47 4.81
N ALA A 119 -11.30 -1.02 4.56
CA ALA A 119 -10.38 -1.61 3.60
C ALA A 119 -9.05 -1.97 4.28
N TYR A 120 -8.51 -3.17 4.06
CA TYR A 120 -7.14 -3.49 4.48
C TYR A 120 -6.11 -3.34 3.36
N MET A 121 -4.90 -2.91 3.72
CA MET A 121 -3.88 -2.43 2.78
C MET A 121 -2.52 -3.09 2.94
N CYS A 122 -1.91 -3.45 1.80
CA CYS A 122 -0.48 -3.78 1.70
C CYS A 122 0.25 -2.92 0.64
N ALA A 123 1.50 -3.26 0.33
CA ALA A 123 2.31 -2.55 -0.66
C ALA A 123 2.08 -3.01 -2.11
N GLU A 124 1.92 -4.31 -2.33
CA GLU A 124 1.79 -4.92 -3.66
C GLU A 124 0.46 -4.54 -4.32
N MET A 125 0.47 -4.19 -5.62
CA MET A 125 -0.75 -3.80 -6.32
C MET A 125 -1.78 -4.93 -6.38
N MET A 126 -1.35 -6.14 -6.76
CA MET A 126 -2.22 -7.29 -6.96
C MET A 126 -2.44 -8.06 -5.65
N TYR A 127 -3.70 -8.32 -5.30
CA TYR A 127 -4.07 -8.99 -4.05
C TYR A 127 -3.59 -10.45 -4.00
N PHE A 128 -3.45 -11.11 -5.15
CA PHE A 128 -3.02 -12.51 -5.27
C PHE A 128 -1.49 -12.70 -5.29
N SER A 129 -0.71 -11.61 -5.30
CA SER A 129 0.76 -11.67 -5.22
C SER A 129 1.29 -11.27 -3.84
N CYS A 130 0.43 -11.26 -2.82
CA CYS A 130 0.77 -10.89 -1.45
C CYS A 130 -0.16 -11.58 -0.43
N HIS A 131 0.19 -11.46 0.85
CA HIS A 131 -0.58 -11.98 2.00
C HIS A 131 -2.04 -11.51 2.07
N ARG A 132 -2.45 -10.46 1.33
CA ARG A 132 -3.86 -10.04 1.27
C ARG A 132 -4.79 -11.16 0.81
N SER A 133 -4.39 -12.03 -0.13
CA SER A 133 -5.26 -13.14 -0.54
C SER A 133 -5.55 -14.08 0.62
N LEU A 134 -4.56 -14.41 1.45
CA LEU A 134 -4.72 -15.32 2.58
C LEU A 134 -5.57 -14.72 3.72
N ILE A 135 -5.48 -13.40 3.95
CA ILE A 135 -6.45 -12.69 4.82
C ILE A 135 -7.86 -12.79 4.21
N SER A 136 -7.98 -12.60 2.90
CA SER A 136 -9.26 -12.62 2.18
C SER A 136 -9.93 -14.00 2.25
N ASP A 137 -9.14 -15.06 2.07
CA ASP A 137 -9.54 -16.45 2.24
C ASP A 137 -10.12 -16.72 3.64
N ALA A 138 -9.42 -16.28 4.70
CA ALA A 138 -9.87 -16.44 6.09
C ALA A 138 -11.14 -15.64 6.44
N LEU A 139 -11.37 -14.51 5.76
CA LEU A 139 -12.60 -13.70 5.89
C LEU A 139 -13.79 -14.38 5.20
N LEU A 140 -13.62 -14.89 3.96
CA LEU A 140 -14.68 -15.65 3.28
C LEU A 140 -15.13 -16.86 4.10
N VAL A 141 -14.17 -17.59 4.67
CA VAL A 141 -14.40 -18.75 5.55
C VAL A 141 -15.19 -18.39 6.82
N ARG A 142 -15.22 -17.11 7.22
CA ARG A 142 -16.00 -16.58 8.36
C ARG A 142 -17.30 -15.89 7.94
N GLY A 143 -17.76 -16.12 6.71
CA GLY A 143 -19.04 -15.60 6.20
C GLY A 143 -19.03 -14.11 5.79
N TRP A 144 -17.86 -13.46 5.78
CA TRP A 144 -17.71 -12.09 5.29
C TRP A 144 -17.46 -12.07 3.79
N GLN A 145 -17.99 -11.06 3.10
CA GLN A 145 -17.62 -10.79 1.71
C GLN A 145 -16.31 -10.00 1.66
N VAL A 146 -15.49 -10.25 0.64
CA VAL A 146 -14.26 -9.49 0.40
C VAL A 146 -14.22 -8.97 -1.02
N ALA A 147 -13.85 -7.71 -1.21
CA ALA A 147 -13.80 -7.06 -2.52
C ALA A 147 -12.50 -6.26 -2.74
N HIS A 148 -11.79 -6.55 -3.82
CA HIS A 148 -10.50 -5.94 -4.14
C HIS A 148 -10.67 -4.67 -4.98
N ILE A 149 -10.29 -3.53 -4.42
CA ILE A 149 -10.19 -2.24 -5.10
C ILE A 149 -8.93 -2.27 -5.97
N THR A 150 -9.08 -2.01 -7.28
CA THR A 150 -7.97 -2.09 -8.25
C THR A 150 -7.52 -0.72 -8.74
N ALA A 151 -8.46 0.17 -9.03
CA ALA A 151 -8.23 1.58 -9.35
C ALA A 151 -9.52 2.37 -9.06
N ALA A 152 -9.42 3.70 -9.00
CA ALA A 152 -10.57 4.58 -9.07
C ALA A 152 -11.35 4.38 -10.39
N GLY A 153 -12.65 4.65 -10.39
CA GLY A 153 -13.54 4.51 -11.54
C GLY A 153 -13.75 3.07 -12.04
N LYS A 154 -13.38 2.04 -11.24
CA LYS A 154 -13.54 0.62 -11.62
C LYS A 154 -14.28 -0.17 -10.54
N PRO A 155 -15.14 -1.14 -10.93
CA PRO A 155 -15.78 -2.02 -9.96
C PRO A 155 -14.73 -2.86 -9.20
N SER A 156 -14.95 -3.05 -7.91
CA SER A 156 -14.12 -3.90 -7.07
C SER A 156 -14.31 -5.38 -7.42
N ILE A 157 -13.22 -6.14 -7.48
CA ILE A 157 -13.26 -7.57 -7.84
C ILE A 157 -13.58 -8.38 -6.59
N ALA A 158 -14.71 -9.09 -6.57
CA ALA A 158 -15.05 -10.01 -5.49
C ALA A 158 -13.96 -11.10 -5.32
N HIS A 159 -13.55 -11.36 -4.08
CA HIS A 159 -12.60 -12.41 -3.77
C HIS A 159 -13.20 -13.79 -4.08
N LYS A 160 -12.33 -14.74 -4.42
CA LYS A 160 -12.67 -16.15 -4.60
C LYS A 160 -11.65 -16.98 -3.86
N LEU A 161 -12.14 -17.93 -3.06
CA LEU A 161 -11.31 -18.79 -2.23
C LEU A 161 -10.21 -19.46 -3.07
N THR A 162 -9.00 -19.49 -2.54
CA THR A 162 -7.83 -20.13 -3.14
C THR A 162 -8.18 -21.59 -3.48
N ARG A 163 -8.09 -21.94 -4.77
CA ARG A 163 -8.68 -23.17 -5.37
C ARG A 163 -8.30 -24.52 -4.72
N PHE A 164 -7.20 -24.56 -3.95
CA PHE A 164 -6.68 -25.76 -3.29
C PHE A 164 -6.77 -25.68 -1.76
N ALA A 165 -7.36 -24.61 -1.21
CA ALA A 165 -7.63 -24.50 0.21
C ALA A 165 -8.61 -25.59 0.68
N LYS A 166 -8.43 -26.03 1.93
CA LYS A 166 -9.36 -26.89 2.66
C LYS A 166 -9.88 -26.11 3.87
N VAL A 167 -11.17 -26.25 4.15
CA VAL A 167 -11.89 -25.50 5.18
C VAL A 167 -12.47 -26.50 6.18
N GLN A 168 -12.29 -26.23 7.46
CA GLN A 168 -12.84 -27.02 8.56
C GLN A 168 -13.39 -26.06 9.63
N GLY A 169 -14.71 -25.84 9.62
CA GLY A 169 -15.31 -24.72 10.37
C GLY A 169 -14.70 -23.40 9.92
N HIS A 170 -14.09 -22.66 10.86
CA HIS A 170 -13.36 -21.42 10.56
C HIS A 170 -11.85 -21.61 10.30
N ALA A 171 -11.31 -22.82 10.44
CA ALA A 171 -9.92 -23.12 10.10
C ALA A 171 -9.76 -23.28 8.58
N ILE A 172 -8.61 -22.85 8.05
CA ILE A 172 -8.26 -22.96 6.64
C ILE A 172 -6.79 -23.37 6.49
N THR A 173 -6.55 -24.41 5.69
CA THR A 173 -5.22 -24.91 5.35
C THR A 173 -5.08 -25.06 3.84
N TYR A 174 -3.84 -25.16 3.37
CA TYR A 174 -3.52 -25.16 1.94
C TYR A 174 -2.64 -26.38 1.60
N PRO A 175 -3.14 -27.61 1.77
CA PRO A 175 -2.35 -28.83 1.63
C PRO A 175 -1.85 -29.03 0.20
N ALA A 176 -0.89 -29.95 0.02
CA ALA A 176 -0.44 -30.37 -1.29
C ALA A 176 -1.63 -30.80 -2.16
N TYR A 177 -1.66 -30.31 -3.39
CA TYR A 177 -2.70 -30.57 -4.39
C TYR A 177 -2.00 -30.90 -5.69
N ASP A 178 -2.56 -31.81 -6.49
CA ASP A 178 -2.05 -32.08 -7.85
C ASP A 178 -2.25 -30.82 -8.71
N HIS A 179 -1.24 -29.97 -8.73
CA HIS A 179 -1.16 -28.89 -9.68
C HIS A 179 -0.80 -29.49 -11.04
N GLN A 180 -1.79 -30.12 -11.69
CA GLN A 180 -1.71 -30.52 -13.09
C GLN A 180 -1.06 -29.37 -13.85
N PRO A 181 0.15 -29.58 -14.41
CA PRO A 181 0.91 -28.49 -14.97
C PRO A 181 0.11 -27.97 -16.15
N ARG A 182 -0.15 -26.65 -16.19
CA ARG A 182 -0.77 -26.02 -17.37
C ARG A 182 0.15 -26.34 -18.54
N THR A 183 -0.22 -27.34 -19.34
CA THR A 183 0.69 -27.96 -20.29
C THR A 183 1.24 -26.87 -21.18
N LYS A 184 2.57 -26.68 -21.18
CA LYS A 184 3.22 -25.72 -22.07
C LYS A 184 2.75 -26.08 -23.47
N ARG A 185 1.85 -25.26 -24.07
CA ARG A 185 1.34 -25.49 -25.43
C ARG A 185 2.58 -25.66 -26.30
N ARG A 186 2.85 -26.89 -26.75
CA ARG A 186 3.97 -27.17 -27.64
C ARG A 186 3.80 -26.21 -28.80
N ARG A 187 4.74 -25.27 -28.99
CA ARG A 187 4.81 -24.47 -30.21
C ARG A 187 5.03 -25.50 -31.31
N SER A 188 3.95 -25.88 -31.97
CA SER A 188 4.00 -26.87 -33.05
C SER A 188 4.97 -26.31 -34.08
N ALA A 189 6.00 -27.08 -34.42
CA ALA A 189 7.09 -26.62 -35.28
C ALA A 189 6.58 -26.53 -36.73
N LYS A 190 5.79 -25.49 -37.02
CA LYS A 190 5.46 -25.09 -38.39
C LYS A 190 6.64 -24.30 -38.90
N GLY A 191 7.32 -24.85 -39.90
CA GLY A 191 8.69 -24.47 -40.26
C GLY A 191 8.85 -22.99 -40.62
N ILE A 192 9.95 -22.40 -40.17
CA ILE A 192 10.45 -21.13 -40.72
C ILE A 192 11.15 -21.47 -42.02
N VAL A 193 10.56 -21.11 -43.15
CA VAL A 193 11.23 -21.13 -44.45
C VAL A 193 12.17 -19.92 -44.53
N THR A 194 13.48 -20.18 -44.54
CA THR A 194 14.50 -19.14 -44.64
C THR A 194 14.75 -18.79 -46.11
N ALA A 195 14.14 -17.72 -46.59
CA ALA A 195 14.55 -17.06 -47.83
C ALA A 195 15.62 -16.01 -47.50
N ALA A 196 16.82 -16.17 -48.06
CA ALA A 196 17.92 -15.21 -47.87
C ALA A 196 17.85 -14.08 -48.91
N ALA A 197 18.19 -12.86 -48.49
CA ALA A 197 18.41 -11.73 -49.40
C ALA A 197 19.92 -11.47 -49.57
N PRO A 198 20.42 -11.21 -50.79
CA PRO A 198 21.84 -10.92 -51.03
C PRO A 198 22.21 -9.48 -50.64
N ALA A 199 23.52 -9.19 -50.55
CA ALA A 199 24.05 -7.90 -50.12
C ALA A 199 25.06 -7.29 -51.10
N ALA A 200 25.05 -5.95 -51.18
CA ALA A 200 26.08 -5.05 -51.71
C ALA A 200 25.94 -3.73 -50.89
N ALA A 201 26.97 -3.03 -50.39
CA ALA A 201 28.22 -2.54 -50.99
C ALA A 201 27.98 -1.50 -52.11
N ALA A 202 28.49 -0.26 -52.11
CA ALA A 202 29.21 0.58 -51.12
C ALA A 202 29.10 2.07 -51.58
N ALA A 203 29.72 3.15 -51.06
CA ALA A 203 30.75 3.39 -50.04
C ALA A 203 30.74 4.88 -49.56
N ALA A 204 31.56 5.20 -48.54
CA ALA A 204 32.21 6.50 -48.26
C ALA A 204 31.43 7.79 -47.83
N THR A 205 32.09 8.54 -46.94
CA THR A 205 31.87 9.93 -46.45
C THR A 205 32.51 10.98 -47.41
N PRO A 206 32.45 12.32 -47.20
CA PRO A 206 32.03 13.11 -46.02
C PRO A 206 31.04 14.28 -46.30
N ALA A 207 30.80 15.12 -45.29
CA ALA A 207 29.98 16.35 -45.37
C ALA A 207 30.76 17.59 -45.87
N PRO A 208 30.03 18.62 -46.33
CA PRO A 208 30.35 20.01 -45.97
C PRO A 208 29.11 20.77 -45.42
N ALA A 209 29.27 22.07 -45.13
CA ALA A 209 28.24 22.95 -44.54
C ALA A 209 27.89 24.17 -45.43
N HIS A 210 26.88 24.95 -45.01
CA HIS A 210 26.63 26.40 -45.23
C HIS A 210 25.29 26.85 -45.88
N ALA A 211 24.80 27.98 -45.33
CA ALA A 211 24.03 29.10 -45.94
C ALA A 211 22.48 29.03 -46.12
N GLY A 212 21.85 30.23 -46.04
CA GLY A 212 20.41 30.52 -46.12
C GLY A 212 19.76 30.73 -44.74
N ALA A 213 19.64 31.94 -44.15
CA ALA A 213 18.88 33.15 -44.53
C ALA A 213 17.34 32.96 -44.43
N THR A 214 16.50 33.87 -43.92
CA THR A 214 16.61 35.31 -43.54
C THR A 214 16.05 35.55 -42.10
N ALA A 215 16.69 36.34 -41.23
CA ALA A 215 16.66 37.80 -41.07
C ALA A 215 15.32 38.41 -40.58
N HIS A 216 15.35 39.00 -39.37
CA HIS A 216 14.73 40.31 -39.08
C HIS A 216 15.46 41.00 -37.91
N GLU A 217 15.53 42.33 -37.96
CA GLU A 217 16.19 43.22 -36.97
C GLU A 217 15.31 43.46 -35.71
N ALA A 218 15.71 44.15 -34.65
CA ALA A 218 16.82 45.10 -34.47
C ALA A 218 17.46 45.10 -33.07
N GLU A 219 18.60 45.79 -32.96
CA GLU A 219 19.44 45.93 -31.77
C GLU A 219 19.14 47.22 -30.98
N VAL A 220 19.15 47.15 -29.64
CA VAL A 220 19.43 48.33 -28.78
C VAL A 220 20.37 47.96 -27.63
N SER A 221 21.53 48.63 -27.63
CA SER A 221 22.45 48.97 -26.52
C SER A 221 22.02 48.68 -25.06
N GLY A 222 22.91 48.30 -24.13
CA GLY A 222 24.37 48.11 -24.23
C GLY A 222 25.13 48.62 -22.99
N LYS A 223 26.14 47.85 -22.54
CA LYS A 223 27.01 48.08 -21.34
C LYS A 223 26.25 47.98 -19.99
N GLY A 224 26.90 47.64 -18.86
CA GLY A 224 28.28 47.18 -18.67
C GLY A 224 28.66 46.99 -17.19
N ARG A 225 29.57 46.03 -16.95
CA ARG A 225 30.28 45.66 -15.70
C ARG A 225 30.22 46.64 -14.51
N GLN A 226 29.72 46.25 -13.33
CA GLN A 226 30.36 45.43 -12.26
C GLN A 226 31.24 46.23 -11.25
N ARG A 227 31.04 45.92 -9.95
CA ARG A 227 31.93 46.15 -8.77
C ARG A 227 32.01 47.54 -8.12
N SER A 228 31.56 47.58 -6.85
CA SER A 228 32.39 48.07 -5.74
C SER A 228 32.09 47.24 -4.47
N ARG A 229 33.00 47.28 -3.48
CA ARG A 229 32.81 46.73 -2.12
C ARG A 229 32.81 47.90 -1.14
N ALA A 230 32.01 47.81 -0.09
CA ALA A 230 32.29 48.46 1.19
C ALA A 230 31.65 47.64 2.32
N ALA A 231 32.29 47.63 3.48
CA ALA A 231 31.76 47.05 4.71
C ALA A 231 32.14 47.95 5.89
N ALA A 232 31.22 48.15 6.82
CA ALA A 232 31.48 48.79 8.11
C ALA A 232 30.47 48.22 9.12
N ALA A 233 30.88 48.13 10.39
CA ALA A 233 30.04 47.62 11.47
C ALA A 233 29.70 48.76 12.45
N GLY A 234 28.53 48.65 13.10
CA GLY A 234 28.10 49.52 14.20
C GLY A 234 27.43 48.70 15.29
N LYS A 235 27.81 48.92 16.55
CA LYS A 235 27.17 48.37 17.76
C LYS A 235 26.32 49.47 18.43
N THR A 236 25.69 49.10 19.56
CA THR A 236 24.93 49.91 20.55
C THR A 236 23.45 50.14 20.20
N THR A 237 22.50 50.20 21.15
CA THR A 237 22.44 49.81 22.59
C THR A 237 20.98 49.56 23.01
N ASP A 238 20.78 49.02 24.22
CA ASP A 238 19.55 48.97 25.06
C ASP A 238 18.18 49.48 24.53
N GLY A 239 17.16 48.64 24.72
CA GLY A 239 15.74 48.98 24.53
C GLY A 239 14.82 48.15 25.43
N LYS A 240 14.64 48.58 26.69
CA LYS A 240 13.65 48.00 27.63
C LYS A 240 12.21 48.35 27.21
N ARG A 241 11.24 47.51 27.64
CA ARG A 241 9.77 47.49 27.40
C ARG A 241 9.38 46.52 26.27
N GLN A 242 8.26 45.80 26.33
CA GLN A 242 7.20 45.73 27.37
C GLN A 242 6.58 44.32 27.39
N LEU A 243 6.01 43.92 28.54
CA LEU A 243 5.12 42.77 28.63
C LEU A 243 3.68 43.23 28.32
N SER A 244 3.00 42.56 27.39
CA SER A 244 1.56 42.67 27.17
C SER A 244 1.05 41.43 26.43
N GLU A 245 -0.05 40.86 26.90
CA GLU A 245 -0.66 39.64 26.32
C GLU A 245 -1.31 39.89 24.96
N ALA A 246 -1.35 38.87 24.11
CA ALA A 246 -2.23 38.83 22.93
C ALA A 246 -2.73 37.38 22.68
N ALA A 247 -4.04 37.21 22.86
CA ALA A 247 -4.89 36.07 22.50
C ALA A 247 -4.23 34.82 21.84
N GLY A 248 -4.27 33.69 22.56
CA GLY A 248 -3.97 32.38 21.98
C GLY A 248 -5.13 31.81 21.16
N ALA A 249 -4.84 31.33 19.95
CA ALA A 249 -5.74 30.46 19.19
C ALA A 249 -5.32 28.99 19.41
N ALA A 250 -5.91 28.34 20.42
CA ALA A 250 -5.58 26.96 20.76
C ALA A 250 -6.09 25.98 19.69
N VAL A 251 -5.16 25.37 18.94
CA VAL A 251 -5.47 24.25 18.05
C VAL A 251 -5.89 23.05 18.92
N PRO A 252 -7.10 22.48 18.74
CA PRO A 252 -7.55 21.36 19.55
C PRO A 252 -6.72 20.10 19.27
N PRO A 253 -6.27 19.35 20.30
CA PRO A 253 -5.37 18.21 20.11
C PRO A 253 -6.07 17.06 19.38
N ALA A 254 -5.46 16.61 18.27
CA ALA A 254 -6.02 15.59 17.37
C ALA A 254 -6.15 14.16 17.96
N GLY A 255 -5.81 13.95 19.24
CA GLY A 255 -5.79 12.62 19.88
C GLY A 255 -7.15 11.95 20.09
N GLY A 256 -8.26 12.71 20.03
CA GLY A 256 -9.61 12.24 20.42
C GLY A 256 -10.20 11.09 19.59
N LYS A 257 -9.59 10.72 18.46
CA LYS A 257 -9.98 9.52 17.67
C LYS A 257 -9.06 8.33 17.91
N GLN A 258 -7.74 8.52 18.01
CA GLN A 258 -6.79 7.44 18.32
C GLN A 258 -7.11 6.79 19.67
N LEU A 259 -7.40 7.59 20.68
CA LEU A 259 -7.81 7.12 22.01
C LEU A 259 -9.05 6.19 21.99
N LYS A 260 -9.94 6.32 21.00
CA LYS A 260 -11.09 5.41 20.84
C LYS A 260 -10.69 4.05 20.27
N VAL A 261 -9.71 4.01 19.37
CA VAL A 261 -9.13 2.76 18.84
C VAL A 261 -8.35 2.05 19.94
N ASP A 262 -7.57 2.77 20.74
CA ASP A 262 -6.78 2.20 21.84
C ASP A 262 -7.67 1.69 23.00
N ALA A 263 -8.75 2.41 23.32
CA ALA A 263 -9.77 1.94 24.25
C ALA A 263 -10.54 0.72 23.72
N MET A 264 -10.76 0.64 22.40
CA MET A 264 -11.39 -0.52 21.76
C MET A 264 -10.48 -1.76 21.80
N LEU A 265 -9.18 -1.60 21.47
CA LEU A 265 -8.15 -2.63 21.61
C LEU A 265 -8.08 -3.15 23.06
N THR A 266 -8.10 -2.25 24.05
CA THR A 266 -8.10 -2.59 25.47
C THR A 266 -9.37 -3.38 25.86
N ARG A 267 -10.55 -2.97 25.39
CA ARG A 267 -11.82 -3.67 25.65
C ARG A 267 -11.89 -5.05 24.97
N ALA A 268 -11.36 -5.18 23.75
CA ALA A 268 -11.27 -6.47 23.06
C ALA A 268 -10.41 -7.46 23.85
N ARG A 269 -9.22 -7.04 24.30
CA ARG A 269 -8.31 -7.85 25.11
C ARG A 269 -8.90 -8.24 26.47
N ALA A 270 -9.63 -7.33 27.12
CA ALA A 270 -10.35 -7.64 28.36
C ALA A 270 -11.48 -8.68 28.14
N LYS A 271 -12.25 -8.55 27.06
CA LYS A 271 -13.31 -9.52 26.71
C LYS A 271 -12.74 -10.90 26.34
N GLN A 272 -11.58 -10.94 25.69
CA GLN A 272 -10.86 -12.17 25.37
C GLN A 272 -10.41 -12.93 26.63
N LEU A 273 -9.82 -12.22 27.61
CA LEU A 273 -9.44 -12.83 28.90
C LEU A 273 -10.64 -13.41 29.64
N LEU A 274 -11.78 -12.71 29.65
CA LEU A 274 -13.03 -13.22 30.25
C LEU A 274 -13.61 -14.45 29.52
N GLN A 275 -13.24 -14.66 28.24
CA GLN A 275 -13.62 -15.84 27.45
C GLN A 275 -12.58 -16.99 27.52
N GLN A 276 -11.50 -16.83 28.30
CA GLN A 276 -10.48 -17.85 28.54
C GLN A 276 -10.55 -18.44 29.97
N HIS A 277 -11.52 -18.01 30.78
CA HIS A 277 -11.78 -18.46 32.15
C HIS A 277 -13.17 -19.12 32.33
N HIS A 278 -13.78 -19.57 31.23
CA HIS A 278 -15.04 -20.30 31.15
C HIS A 278 -14.92 -21.47 30.17
#